data_AF-A0A7S8A836-F1
#
_entry.id   AF-A0A7S8A836-F1
#
_cell.length_a   1.000
_cell.length_b   1.000
_cell.length_c   1.000
_cell.angle_alpha   90.00
_cell.angle_beta   90.00
_cell.angle_gamma   90.00
#
_symmetry.space_group_name_H-M   'P 1'
#
loop_
_entity.id
_entity.type
_entity.pdbx_description
1 polymer ?
#
loop_
_entity_poly.entity_id
_entity_poly.type
_entity_poly.pdbx_seq_one_letter_code
_entity_poly.pdbx_strand_id
1 'polypeptide(L)' 'MKQFLFIAAIAVLATAPARSQALVDPNKVAPEYREAAEKRRAEQLRQRECALKADLEKVLPRDRTAFLNHCLEMIAAKQ' A
#
# COMPACT_ATOMS: atom_id res chain seq x y z
N MET A 1 2.06 32.15 23.60
CA MET A 1 0.83 31.39 23.27
C MET A 1 0.51 31.43 21.79
N LYS A 2 0.22 32.61 21.20
CA LYS A 2 -0.20 32.74 19.80
C LYS A 2 0.84 32.30 18.75
N GLN A 3 2.13 32.56 18.99
CA GLN A 3 3.22 32.10 18.11
C GLN A 3 3.39 30.58 18.12
N PHE A 4 3.20 29.92 19.26
CA PHE A 4 3.26 28.46 19.35
C PHE A 4 2.15 27.79 18.52
N LEU A 5 0.95 28.40 18.46
CA LEU A 5 -0.14 27.92 17.62
C LEU A 5 0.21 28.01 16.12
N PHE A 6 0.85 29.09 15.69
CA PHE A 6 1.29 29.24 14.30
C PHE A 6 2.38 28.23 13.93
N ILE A 7 3.36 28.01 14.82
CA ILE A 7 4.44 27.05 14.59
C ILE A 7 3.89 25.61 14.51
N ALA A 8 2.93 25.26 15.39
CA ALA A 8 2.29 23.94 15.37
C ALA A 8 1.49 23.70 14.09
N ALA A 9 0.75 24.70 13.60
CA ALA A 9 -0.03 24.58 12.35
C ALA A 9 0.88 24.34 11.13
N ILE A 10 2.00 25.06 11.04
CA ILE A 10 2.98 24.89 9.95
C ILE A 10 3.63 23.51 10.02
N ALA A 11 3.97 23.02 11.22
CA ALA A 11 4.56 21.70 11.40
C ALA A 11 3.62 20.57 10.93
N VAL A 12 2.31 20.67 11.19
CA VAL A 12 1.33 19.67 10.72
C VAL A 12 1.20 19.69 9.20
N LEU A 13 1.18 20.88 8.58
CA LEU A 13 1.12 21.04 7.11
C LEU A 13 2.39 20.51 6.40
N ALA A 14 3.53 20.50 7.06
CA ALA A 14 4.79 19.99 6.51
C ALA A 14 4.89 18.45 6.51
N THR A 15 3.94 17.74 7.13
CA THR A 15 3.94 16.28 7.11
C THR A 15 3.48 15.78 5.74
N ALA A 16 4.41 15.22 4.96
CA ALA A 16 4.06 14.56 3.71
C ALA A 16 3.15 13.35 4.02
N PRO A 17 2.03 13.17 3.30
CA PRO A 17 1.15 12.04 3.54
C PRO A 17 1.93 10.75 3.28
N ALA A 18 1.89 9.82 4.24
CA ALA A 18 2.31 8.44 4.02
C ALA A 18 1.36 7.80 3.01
N ARG A 19 1.62 8.03 1.72
CA ARG A 19 0.82 7.50 0.62
C ARG A 19 1.08 6.00 0.55
N SER A 20 0.02 5.21 0.64
CA SER A 20 0.07 3.83 0.14
C SER A 20 0.57 3.86 -1.31
N GLN A 21 1.38 2.88 -1.70
CA GLN A 21 1.95 2.84 -3.04
C GLN A 21 0.81 2.90 -4.08
N ALA A 22 0.84 3.94 -4.91
CA ALA A 22 -0.10 4.06 -6.02
C ALA A 22 0.08 2.86 -6.95
N LEU A 23 -1.03 2.37 -7.53
CA LEU A 23 -0.99 1.23 -8.45
C LEU A 23 -0.11 1.64 -9.63
N VAL A 24 0.95 0.87 -9.89
CA VAL A 24 1.87 1.19 -11.00
C VAL A 24 1.09 1.18 -12.31
N ASP A 25 1.16 2.30 -13.03
CA ASP A 25 0.64 2.43 -14.40
C ASP A 25 1.79 2.15 -15.37
N PRO A 26 1.80 0.99 -16.08
CA PRO A 26 2.87 0.63 -17.00
C PRO A 26 3.06 1.63 -18.13
N ASN A 27 2.02 2.39 -18.50
CA ASN A 27 2.11 3.35 -19.60
C ASN A 27 2.86 4.63 -19.23
N LYS A 28 2.99 4.93 -17.93
CA LYS A 28 3.78 6.06 -17.43
C LYS A 28 5.24 5.71 -17.22
N VAL A 29 5.59 4.43 -17.33
CA VAL A 29 6.96 3.94 -17.23
C VAL A 29 7.55 3.88 -18.64
N ALA A 30 8.84 4.23 -18.77
CA ALA A 30 9.55 4.15 -20.04
C ALA A 30 9.41 2.74 -20.66
N PRO A 31 9.32 2.64 -22.00
CA PRO A 31 8.99 1.38 -22.68
C PRO A 31 9.95 0.22 -22.32
N GLU A 32 11.21 0.53 -22.02
CA GLU A 32 12.22 -0.44 -21.60
C GLU A 32 11.92 -1.11 -20.24
N TYR A 33 11.15 -0.48 -19.36
CA TYR A 33 10.82 -1.01 -18.03
C TYR A 33 9.35 -1.43 -17.89
N ARG A 34 8.59 -1.48 -18.99
CA ARG A 34 7.16 -1.84 -18.97
C ARG A 34 6.91 -3.23 -18.41
N GLU A 35 7.72 -4.22 -18.77
CA GLU A 35 7.58 -5.58 -18.26
C GLU A 35 7.80 -5.63 -16.74
N ALA A 36 8.76 -4.88 -16.22
CA ALA A 36 8.99 -4.76 -14.78
C ALA A 36 7.83 -4.03 -14.09
N ALA A 37 7.28 -2.98 -14.71
CA ALA A 37 6.12 -2.25 -14.20
C ALA A 37 4.86 -3.12 -14.13
N GLU A 38 4.65 -3.99 -15.11
CA GLU A 38 3.54 -4.95 -15.13
C GLU A 38 3.69 -6.01 -14.02
N LYS A 39 4.90 -6.55 -13.82
CA LYS A 39 5.17 -7.48 -12.70
C LYS A 39 4.88 -6.83 -11.35
N ARG A 40 5.34 -5.60 -11.13
CA ARG A 40 5.04 -4.83 -9.90
C ARG A 40 3.55 -4.55 -9.73
N ARG A 41 2.84 -4.22 -10.81
CA ARG A 41 1.40 -4.01 -10.78
C ARG A 41 0.66 -5.28 -10.36
N ALA A 42 1.05 -6.44 -10.89
CA ALA A 42 0.47 -7.72 -10.51
C ALA A 42 0.71 -8.03 -9.02
N GLU A 43 1.92 -7.78 -8.50
CA GLU A 43 2.22 -7.92 -7.07
C GLU A 43 1.38 -6.98 -6.19
N GLN A 44 1.28 -5.70 -6.56
CA GLN A 44 0.48 -4.73 -5.82
C GLN A 44 -1.01 -5.08 -5.82
N LEU A 45 -1.52 -5.65 -6.91
CA LEU A 45 -2.92 -6.08 -6.99
C LEU A 45 -3.19 -7.23 -6.01
N ARG A 46 -2.30 -8.23 -5.96
CA ARG A 46 -2.40 -9.35 -5.00
C ARG A 46 -2.40 -8.88 -3.55
N GLN A 47 -1.48 -7.96 -3.21
CA GLN A 47 -1.42 -7.40 -1.86
C GLN A 47 -2.69 -6.62 -1.50
N ARG A 48 -3.23 -5.84 -2.44
CA ARG A 48 -4.49 -5.11 -2.24
C ARG A 48 -5.67 -6.06 -2.06
N GLU A 49 -5.75 -7.12 -2.84
CA GLU A 49 -6.79 -8.14 -2.68
C GLU A 49 -6.73 -8.82 -1.32
N CYS A 50 -5.54 -9.20 -0.84
CA CYS A 50 -5.37 -9.75 0.50
C CYS A 50 -5.71 -8.74 1.60
N ALA A 51 -5.35 -7.47 1.43
CA ALA A 51 -5.71 -6.40 2.36
C ALA A 51 -7.23 -6.20 2.43
N LEU A 52 -7.91 -6.18 1.29
CA LEU A 52 -9.37 -6.09 1.22
C LEU A 52 -10.04 -7.29 1.90
N LYS A 53 -9.54 -8.51 1.71
CA LYS A 53 -10.04 -9.69 2.44
C LYS A 53 -9.88 -9.55 3.95
N ALA A 54 -8.71 -9.09 4.42
CA ALA A 54 -8.46 -8.87 5.84
C ALA A 54 -9.43 -7.83 6.44
N ASP A 55 -9.72 -6.77 5.69
CA ASP A 55 -10.68 -5.73 6.10
C ASP A 55 -12.12 -6.27 6.14
N LEU A 56 -12.52 -7.07 5.15
CA LEU A 56 -13.84 -7.72 5.11
C LEU A 56 -14.05 -8.71 6.26
N GLU A 57 -13.01 -9.47 6.60
CA GLU A 57 -13.02 -10.42 7.73
C GLU A 57 -12.82 -9.74 9.09
N LYS A 58 -12.61 -8.41 9.11
CA LYS A 58 -12.37 -7.60 10.31
C LYS A 58 -11.24 -8.18 11.16
N VAL A 59 -10.18 -8.64 10.50
CA VAL A 59 -9.01 -9.21 11.18
C VAL A 59 -8.43 -8.18 12.13
N LEU A 60 -8.24 -8.57 13.38
CA LEU A 60 -7.67 -7.69 14.40
C LEU A 60 -6.26 -7.24 13.98
N PRO A 61 -5.85 -5.99 14.31
CA PRO A 61 -4.52 -5.50 13.94
C PRO A 61 -3.36 -6.41 14.37
N ARG A 62 -3.54 -7.13 15.48
CA ARG A 62 -2.59 -8.13 15.98
C ARG A 62 -2.39 -9.30 15.01
N ASP A 63 -3.46 -9.78 14.39
CA ASP A 63 -3.45 -10.99 13.55
C ASP A 63 -3.34 -10.66 12.06
N ARG A 64 -3.47 -9.37 11.71
CA ARG A 64 -3.50 -8.88 10.34
C ARG A 64 -2.27 -9.29 9.53
N THR A 65 -1.06 -9.20 10.10
CA THR A 65 0.16 -9.59 9.39
C THR A 65 0.19 -11.10 9.09
N ALA A 66 -0.21 -11.93 10.05
CA ALA A 66 -0.29 -13.38 9.85
C ALA A 66 -1.30 -13.75 8.77
N PHE A 67 -2.48 -13.11 8.79
CA PHE A 67 -3.50 -13.28 7.77
C PHE A 67 -3.01 -12.89 6.38
N LEU A 68 -2.35 -11.73 6.24
CA LEU A 68 -1.84 -11.25 4.96
C LEU A 68 -0.78 -12.19 4.39
N ASN A 69 0.16 -12.67 5.21
CA ASN A 69 1.17 -13.62 4.77
C ASN A 69 0.53 -14.91 4.26
N HIS A 70 -0.42 -15.47 5.02
CA HIS A 70 -1.12 -16.68 4.62
C HIS A 70 -1.92 -16.48 3.33
N CYS A 71 -2.63 -15.36 3.19
CA CYS A 71 -3.36 -15.03 1.97
C CYS A 71 -2.43 -14.96 0.75
N LEU A 72 -1.25 -14.32 0.89
CA LEU A 72 -0.27 -14.21 -0.18
C LEU A 72 0.34 -15.55 -0.56
N GLU A 73 0.66 -16.40 0.43
CA GLU A 73 1.13 -17.77 0.21
C GLU A 73 0.10 -18.61 -0.54
N MET A 74 -1.17 -18.54 -0.15
CA MET A 74 -2.27 -19.26 -0.82
C MET A 74 -2.47 -18.81 -2.27
N ILE A 75 -2.30 -17.52 -2.55
CA ILE A 75 -2.34 -17.00 -3.92
C ILE A 75 -1.12 -17.48 -4.72
N ALA A 76 0.07 -17.49 -4.13
CA ALA A 76 1.29 -17.97 -4.77
C ALA A 76 1.21 -19.48 -5.10
N ALA A 77 0.65 -20.28 -4.19
CA ALA A 77 0.47 -21.73 -4.37
C ALA A 77 -0.58 -22.10 -5.44
N LYS A 78 -1.42 -21.15 -5.86
CA LYS A 78 -2.45 -21.35 -6.89
C LYS A 78 -1.96 -21.05 -8.30
N GLN A 79 -0.77 -20.48 -8.46
CA GLN A 79 -0.12 -20.23 -9.75
C GLN A 79 0.70 -21.43 -10.21
#